data_AF-A0A427XZE0-F1
#
_entry.id   AF-A0A427XZE0-F1
#
_cell.length_a   1.000
_cell.length_b   1.000
_cell.length_c   1.000
_cell.angle_alpha   90.00
_cell.angle_beta   90.00
_cell.angle_gamma   90.00
#
_symmetry.space_group_name_H-M   'P 1'
#
loop_
_entity.id
_entity.type
_entity.pdbx_description
1 polymer ?
#
loop_
_entity_poly.entity_id
_entity_poly.type
_entity_poly.pdbx_seq_one_letter_code
_entity_poly.pdbx_strand_id
1 'polypeptide(L)'
;MLLQRYLGTLFVLISLPFAAAISIGQQFNLKPGVSASSCFLTCHTMATNSVLLPGRDINFVTAIGKNCAFNEWAVMVSACLPYTCVSAPDLGYAIEYGHSFCARAGYHKVNLTLPQWFLDSEGGAWYNETLAKRSAASSYAGPAATWTLAPAALAAVLVAGVL
;
A
#
# COMPACT_ATOMS: atom_id res chain seq x y z
N MET A 1 -14.59 44.19 -3.02
CA MET A 1 -14.36 43.20 -4.10
C MET A 1 -13.05 42.42 -3.99
N LEU A 2 -11.97 42.97 -3.42
CA LEU A 2 -10.70 42.24 -3.23
C LEU A 2 -10.80 41.13 -2.16
N LEU A 3 -11.49 41.37 -1.04
CA LEU A 3 -11.62 40.41 0.07
C LEU A 3 -12.30 39.07 -0.33
N GLN A 4 -13.25 39.13 -1.25
CA GLN A 4 -14.02 37.98 -1.74
C GLN A 4 -13.19 37.10 -2.69
N ARG A 5 -12.20 37.69 -3.38
CA ARG A 5 -11.23 36.95 -4.21
C ARG A 5 -10.23 36.18 -3.35
N TYR A 6 -9.77 36.77 -2.24
CA TYR A 6 -8.85 36.10 -1.30
C TYR A 6 -9.50 34.91 -0.58
N LEU A 7 -10.77 35.07 -0.13
CA LEU A 7 -11.54 33.99 0.49
C LEU A 7 -11.78 32.81 -0.47
N GLY A 8 -12.01 33.09 -1.77
CA GLY A 8 -12.16 32.05 -2.79
C GLY A 8 -10.88 31.23 -3.01
N THR A 9 -9.72 31.89 -3.12
CA THR A 9 -8.42 31.20 -3.24
C THR A 9 -8.05 30.40 -2.00
N LEU A 10 -8.38 30.91 -0.80
CA LEU A 10 -8.11 30.19 0.46
C LEU A 10 -8.96 28.92 0.56
N PHE A 11 -10.22 28.98 0.13
CA PHE A 11 -11.12 27.82 0.14
C PHE A 11 -10.67 26.74 -0.85
N VAL A 12 -10.16 27.12 -2.04
CA VAL A 12 -9.59 26.18 -3.03
C VAL A 12 -8.31 25.50 -2.53
N LEU A 13 -7.46 26.21 -1.78
CA LEU A 13 -6.25 25.62 -1.18
C LEU A 13 -6.56 24.67 -0.01
N ILE A 14 -7.66 24.90 0.71
CA ILE A 14 -8.11 24.03 1.83
C ILE A 14 -8.93 22.83 1.32
N SER A 15 -9.60 22.96 0.18
CA SER A 15 -10.37 21.89 -0.46
C SER A 15 -9.56 21.08 -1.48
N LEU A 16 -8.28 21.42 -1.71
CA LEU A 16 -7.36 20.51 -2.38
C LEU A 16 -7.28 19.25 -1.51
N PRO A 17 -7.74 18.09 -1.99
CA PRO A 17 -7.65 16.87 -1.21
C PRO A 17 -6.17 16.67 -0.92
N PHE A 18 -5.81 16.70 0.37
CA PHE A 18 -4.53 16.21 0.86
C PHE A 18 -4.27 14.92 0.11
N ALA A 19 -3.28 14.93 -0.79
CA ALA A 19 -3.07 13.85 -1.75
C ALA A 19 -3.00 12.54 -0.97
N ALA A 20 -4.06 11.74 -1.03
CA ALA A 20 -4.12 10.44 -0.38
C ALA A 20 -2.89 9.66 -0.82
N ALA A 21 -2.23 8.96 0.11
CA ALA A 21 -0.99 8.25 -0.18
C ALA A 21 -1.21 7.31 -1.36
N ILE A 22 -0.69 7.67 -2.53
CA ILE A 22 -0.77 6.84 -3.72
C ILE A 22 0.24 5.71 -3.50
N SER A 23 -0.25 4.46 -3.49
CA SER A 23 0.62 3.28 -3.37
C SER A 23 1.61 3.23 -4.55
N ILE A 24 2.76 2.56 -4.42
CA ILE A 24 3.71 2.39 -5.55
C ILE A 24 3.00 1.77 -6.70
N GLY A 25 2.18 0.76 -6.40
CA GLY A 25 1.33 0.15 -7.40
C GLY A 25 0.59 1.21 -8.21
N GLN A 26 -0.14 2.10 -7.55
CA GLN A 26 -0.91 3.13 -8.23
C GLN A 26 -0.06 4.17 -8.97
N GLN A 27 1.15 4.51 -8.50
CA GLN A 27 2.06 5.41 -9.22
C GLN A 27 2.50 4.83 -10.57
N PHE A 28 2.63 3.51 -10.66
CA PHE A 28 3.03 2.80 -11.87
C PHE A 28 1.86 2.04 -12.55
N ASN A 29 0.61 2.36 -12.18
CA ASN A 29 -0.60 1.69 -12.65
C ASN A 29 -0.61 0.15 -12.45
N LEU A 30 0.13 -0.34 -11.46
CA LEU A 30 0.14 -1.71 -10.98
C LEU A 30 -0.85 -1.87 -9.82
N LYS A 31 -1.51 -3.02 -9.74
CA LYS A 31 -2.46 -3.32 -8.67
C LYS A 31 -1.94 -4.50 -7.86
N PRO A 32 -1.49 -4.32 -6.60
CA PRO A 32 -0.94 -5.41 -5.78
C PRO A 32 -1.85 -6.65 -5.66
N GLY A 33 -3.17 -6.48 -5.84
CA GLY A 33 -4.11 -7.60 -5.82
C GLY A 33 -4.17 -8.46 -7.08
N VAL A 34 -3.70 -7.96 -8.24
CA VAL A 34 -3.83 -8.64 -9.55
C VAL A 34 -2.55 -8.66 -10.38
N SER A 35 -1.70 -7.64 -10.27
CA SER A 35 -0.39 -7.59 -10.90
C SER A 35 0.61 -8.28 -9.96
N ALA A 36 1.29 -9.32 -10.44
CA ALA A 36 2.26 -10.04 -9.63
C ALA A 36 3.62 -9.34 -9.64
N SER A 37 4.23 -9.16 -8.46
CA SER A 37 5.64 -8.77 -8.37
C SER A 37 6.52 -9.99 -8.62
N SER A 38 7.37 -9.92 -9.66
CA SER A 38 8.29 -11.01 -10.01
C SER A 38 9.34 -11.24 -8.93
N CYS A 39 9.96 -10.18 -8.39
CA CYS A 39 10.95 -10.32 -7.33
C CYS A 39 10.34 -10.87 -6.02
N PHE A 40 9.09 -10.49 -5.70
CA PHE A 40 8.37 -11.11 -4.60
C PHE A 40 8.17 -12.62 -4.82
N LEU A 41 7.69 -13.04 -6.00
CA LEU A 41 7.45 -14.45 -6.29
C LEU A 41 8.73 -15.29 -6.20
N THR A 42 9.86 -14.75 -6.66
CA THR A 42 11.17 -15.38 -6.50
C THR A 42 11.52 -15.55 -5.03
N CYS A 43 11.42 -14.48 -4.23
CA CYS A 43 11.73 -14.54 -2.80
C CYS A 43 10.77 -15.43 -2.01
N HIS A 44 9.50 -15.44 -2.36
CA HIS A 44 8.50 -16.34 -1.79
C HIS A 44 8.83 -17.81 -2.07
N THR A 45 9.27 -18.12 -3.30
CA THR A 45 9.71 -19.48 -3.68
C THR A 45 10.98 -19.88 -2.91
N MET A 46 11.94 -18.97 -2.75
CA MET A 46 13.14 -19.25 -1.95
C MET A 46 12.81 -19.48 -0.48
N ALA A 47 11.95 -18.64 0.11
CA ALA A 47 11.54 -18.77 1.51
C ALA A 47 10.78 -20.08 1.76
N THR A 48 9.88 -20.48 0.85
CA THR A 48 9.14 -21.74 0.97
C THR A 48 10.06 -22.96 0.85
N ASN A 49 11.08 -22.91 -0.01
CA ASN A 49 12.06 -24.00 -0.10
C ASN A 49 13.01 -24.09 1.09
N SER A 50 13.15 -23.02 1.88
CA SER A 50 14.14 -22.92 2.96
C SER A 50 13.53 -23.00 4.37
N VAL A 51 12.28 -22.60 4.53
CA VAL A 51 11.59 -22.56 5.83
C VAL A 51 10.89 -23.88 6.09
N LEU A 52 11.36 -24.59 7.11
CA LEU A 52 10.69 -25.77 7.63
C LEU A 52 9.55 -25.33 8.56
N LEU A 53 8.32 -25.67 8.20
CA LEU A 53 7.17 -25.44 9.08
C LEU A 53 7.20 -26.46 10.23
N PRO A 54 6.82 -26.07 11.46
CA PRO A 54 6.79 -26.98 12.60
C PRO A 54 5.85 -28.15 12.32
N GLY A 55 6.34 -29.39 12.47
CA GLY A 55 5.58 -30.62 12.23
C GLY A 55 5.95 -31.45 10.99
N ARG A 56 7.02 -31.11 10.26
CA ARG A 56 7.51 -31.79 9.02
C ARG A 56 6.66 -31.58 7.76
N ASP A 57 5.75 -30.62 7.73
CA ASP A 57 5.09 -30.30 6.47
C ASP A 57 6.05 -29.53 5.57
N ILE A 58 6.37 -30.14 4.43
CA ILE A 58 7.00 -29.48 3.29
C ILE A 58 6.20 -28.20 3.04
N ASN A 59 6.88 -27.06 3.05
CA ASN A 59 6.22 -25.80 2.78
C ASN A 59 5.99 -25.68 1.27
N PHE A 60 4.77 -25.30 0.88
CA PHE A 60 4.40 -25.19 -0.53
C PHE A 60 4.17 -23.72 -0.88
N VAL A 61 4.59 -23.35 -2.09
CA VAL A 61 4.35 -22.02 -2.69
C VAL A 61 2.86 -21.66 -2.65
N THR A 62 1.97 -22.64 -2.81
CA THR A 62 0.52 -22.42 -2.80
C THR A 62 -0.10 -22.29 -1.41
N ALA A 63 0.63 -22.62 -0.34
CA ALA A 63 0.11 -22.62 1.03
C ALA A 63 0.16 -21.22 1.67
N ILE A 64 -0.49 -20.22 1.04
CA ILE A 64 -0.45 -18.80 1.44
C ILE A 64 -0.68 -18.60 2.93
N GLY A 65 -1.73 -19.20 3.50
CA GLY A 65 -2.07 -19.04 4.92
C GLY A 65 -0.98 -19.57 5.86
N LYS A 66 -0.39 -20.73 5.58
CA LYS A 66 0.70 -21.30 6.40
C LYS A 66 1.96 -20.43 6.32
N ASN A 67 2.28 -19.95 5.12
CA ASN A 67 3.42 -19.06 4.88
C ASN A 67 3.28 -17.73 5.64
N CYS A 68 2.16 -17.04 5.45
CA CYS A 68 1.92 -15.73 6.04
C CYS A 68 1.72 -15.77 7.56
N ALA A 69 1.37 -16.93 8.13
CA ALA A 69 1.29 -17.13 9.57
C ALA A 69 2.66 -17.24 10.25
N PHE A 70 3.71 -17.59 9.50
CA PHE A 70 5.00 -17.97 10.07
C PHE A 70 6.01 -16.83 9.94
N ASN A 71 6.61 -16.42 11.07
CA ASN A 71 7.47 -15.24 11.10
C ASN A 71 8.78 -15.47 10.32
N GLU A 72 9.33 -16.68 10.37
CA GLU A 72 10.54 -17.07 9.65
C GLU A 72 10.37 -16.94 8.13
N TRP A 73 9.17 -17.23 7.61
CA TRP A 73 8.85 -16.97 6.20
C TRP A 73 8.92 -15.47 5.89
N ALA A 74 8.29 -14.63 6.72
CA ALA A 74 8.30 -13.18 6.53
C ALA A 74 9.72 -12.59 6.61
N VAL A 75 10.55 -13.07 7.54
CA VAL A 75 11.97 -12.69 7.67
C VAL A 75 12.76 -13.09 6.41
N MET A 76 12.61 -14.33 5.94
CA MET A 76 13.33 -14.82 4.75
C MET A 76 12.94 -14.07 3.48
N VAL A 77 11.64 -13.81 3.28
CA VAL A 77 11.16 -12.99 2.17
C VAL A 77 11.75 -11.59 2.27
N SER A 78 11.65 -10.94 3.43
CA SER A 78 12.12 -9.56 3.62
C SER A 78 13.63 -9.41 3.42
N ALA A 79 14.42 -10.42 3.83
CA ALA A 79 15.86 -10.43 3.61
C ALA A 79 16.22 -10.65 2.13
N CYS A 80 15.43 -11.44 1.39
CA CYS A 80 15.66 -11.72 -0.03
C CYS A 80 15.31 -10.54 -0.95
N LEU A 81 14.28 -9.77 -0.59
CA LEU A 81 13.72 -8.73 -1.47
C LEU A 81 14.77 -7.69 -1.93
N PRO A 82 15.61 -7.11 -1.04
CA PRO A 82 16.68 -6.20 -1.45
C PRO A 82 17.73 -6.77 -2.41
N TYR A 83 17.95 -8.08 -2.42
CA TYR A 83 18.90 -8.72 -3.32
C TYR A 83 18.30 -9.04 -4.69
N THR A 84 16.98 -9.21 -4.75
CA THR A 84 16.29 -9.74 -5.93
C THR A 84 15.58 -8.65 -6.72
N CYS A 85 15.03 -7.63 -6.04
CA CYS A 85 14.36 -6.53 -6.72
C CYS A 85 15.40 -5.57 -7.31
N VAL A 86 15.17 -5.13 -8.56
CA VAL A 86 16.19 -4.39 -9.35
C VAL A 86 16.31 -2.93 -8.92
N SER A 87 15.27 -2.38 -8.30
CA SER A 87 15.20 -0.97 -7.92
C SER A 87 14.38 -0.76 -6.65
N ALA A 88 14.55 0.40 -6.01
CA ALA A 88 13.81 0.76 -4.80
C ALA A 88 12.28 0.83 -5.02
N PRO A 89 11.76 1.33 -6.18
CA PRO A 89 10.34 1.23 -6.51
C PRO A 89 9.84 -0.22 -6.64
N ASP A 90 10.60 -1.08 -7.32
CA ASP A 90 10.25 -2.50 -7.49
C ASP A 90 10.20 -3.22 -6.13
N LEU A 91 11.18 -2.94 -5.26
CA LEU A 91 11.21 -3.41 -3.88
C LEU A 91 9.98 -2.97 -3.08
N GLY A 92 9.65 -1.68 -3.11
CA GLY A 92 8.50 -1.20 -2.39
C GLY A 92 7.18 -1.77 -2.93
N TYR A 93 7.07 -1.97 -4.25
CA TYR A 93 5.93 -2.65 -4.85
C TYR A 93 5.83 -4.12 -4.42
N ALA A 94 6.97 -4.82 -4.32
CA ALA A 94 7.03 -6.19 -3.84
C ALA A 94 6.52 -6.33 -2.39
N ILE A 95 6.80 -5.34 -1.54
CA ILE A 95 6.27 -5.29 -0.16
C ILE A 95 4.76 -5.07 -0.16
N GLU A 96 4.26 -4.10 -0.95
CA GLU A 96 2.81 -3.87 -1.11
C GLU A 96 2.09 -5.13 -1.64
N TYR A 97 2.69 -5.80 -2.62
CA TYR A 97 2.23 -7.08 -3.15
C TYR A 97 2.24 -8.16 -2.07
N GLY A 98 3.29 -8.25 -1.25
CA GLY A 98 3.37 -9.22 -0.15
C GLY A 98 2.28 -9.04 0.90
N HIS A 99 1.97 -7.80 1.29
CA HIS A 99 0.82 -7.52 2.15
C HIS A 99 -0.50 -7.93 1.50
N SER A 100 -0.70 -7.61 0.21
CA SER A 100 -1.90 -8.03 -0.52
C SER A 100 -2.00 -9.56 -0.66
N PHE A 101 -0.86 -10.23 -0.91
CA PHE A 101 -0.74 -11.68 -1.01
C PHE A 101 -1.22 -12.37 0.26
N CYS A 102 -0.77 -11.90 1.42
CA CYS A 102 -1.19 -12.44 2.72
C CYS A 102 -2.61 -12.05 3.11
N ALA A 103 -3.07 -10.86 2.72
CA ALA A 103 -4.45 -10.42 2.94
C ALA A 103 -5.47 -11.33 2.24
N ARG A 104 -5.12 -11.96 1.10
CA ARG A 104 -5.99 -12.96 0.44
C ARG A 104 -6.29 -14.18 1.30
N ALA A 105 -5.44 -14.49 2.27
CA ALA A 105 -5.63 -15.57 3.24
C ALA A 105 -6.10 -15.07 4.62
N GLY A 106 -6.51 -13.79 4.74
CA GLY A 106 -6.96 -13.19 6.00
C GLY A 106 -5.86 -12.67 6.91
N TYR A 107 -4.59 -12.69 6.48
CA TYR A 107 -3.46 -12.19 7.26
C TYR A 107 -3.14 -10.74 6.90
N HIS A 108 -3.71 -9.80 7.66
CA HIS A 108 -3.57 -8.36 7.41
C HIS A 108 -2.37 -7.69 8.11
N LYS A 109 -1.73 -8.39 9.05
CA LYS A 109 -0.65 -7.85 9.90
C LYS A 109 0.65 -8.64 9.76
N VAL A 110 1.02 -8.99 8.54
CA VAL A 110 2.31 -9.64 8.27
C VAL A 110 3.43 -8.61 8.34
N ASN A 111 4.49 -8.93 9.08
CA ASN A 111 5.62 -8.05 9.26
C ASN A 111 6.70 -8.27 8.19
N LEU A 112 6.63 -7.50 7.10
CA LEU A 112 7.66 -7.50 6.05
C LEU A 112 8.66 -6.36 6.28
N THR A 113 9.44 -6.45 7.37
CA THR A 113 10.45 -5.44 7.70
C THR A 113 11.75 -5.72 6.95
N LEU A 114 12.22 -4.72 6.20
CA LEU A 114 13.50 -4.78 5.50
C LEU A 114 14.68 -4.85 6.49
N PRO A 115 15.76 -5.57 6.14
CA PRO A 115 16.92 -5.70 7.01
C PRO A 115 17.68 -4.37 7.14
N GLN A 116 18.29 -4.15 8.31
CA GLN A 116 18.92 -2.87 8.65
C GLN A 116 19.99 -2.44 7.66
N TRP A 117 20.83 -3.37 7.17
CA TRP A 117 21.87 -3.07 6.19
C TRP A 117 21.33 -2.45 4.90
N PHE A 118 20.09 -2.80 4.50
CA PHE A 118 19.44 -2.18 3.36
C PHE A 118 18.92 -0.80 3.73
N LEU A 119 18.30 -0.66 4.90
CA LEU A 119 17.78 0.62 5.40
C LEU A 119 18.88 1.68 5.55
N ASP A 120 20.12 1.25 5.83
CA ASP A 120 21.31 2.11 5.93
C ASP A 120 21.93 2.44 4.55
N SER A 121 21.44 1.85 3.46
CA SER A 121 21.91 2.10 2.09
C SER A 121 21.18 3.26 1.42
N GLU A 122 21.66 3.71 0.25
CA GLU A 122 20.96 4.71 -0.58
C GLU A 122 19.54 4.27 -0.97
N GLY A 123 19.34 2.97 -1.25
CA GLY A 123 18.01 2.40 -1.51
C GLY A 123 17.10 2.45 -0.29
N GLY A 124 17.68 2.28 0.90
CA GLY A 124 17.01 2.44 2.19
C GLY A 124 16.58 3.87 2.47
N ALA A 125 17.43 4.86 2.14
CA ALA A 125 17.08 6.27 2.22
C ALA A 125 15.87 6.61 1.35
N TRP A 126 15.86 6.15 0.08
CA TRP A 126 14.70 6.30 -0.80
C TRP A 126 13.45 5.64 -0.20
N TYR A 127 13.59 4.41 0.29
CA TYR A 127 12.48 3.65 0.86
C TYR A 127 11.89 4.36 2.08
N ASN A 128 12.73 4.83 3.01
CA ASN A 128 12.32 5.52 4.23
C ASN A 128 11.64 6.86 3.94
N GLU A 129 12.20 7.69 3.06
CA GLU A 129 11.57 8.96 2.65
C GLU A 129 10.20 8.72 2.00
N THR A 130 10.13 7.68 1.18
CA THR A 130 8.91 7.31 0.47
C THR A 130 7.88 6.73 1.43
N LEU A 131 8.29 5.94 2.42
CA LEU A 131 7.42 5.42 3.48
C LEU A 131 6.91 6.56 4.39
N ALA A 132 7.78 7.50 4.77
CA ALA A 132 7.42 8.67 5.58
C ALA A 132 6.37 9.55 4.88
N LYS A 133 6.54 9.79 3.57
CA LYS A 133 5.55 10.49 2.72
C LYS A 133 4.23 9.73 2.63
N ARG A 134 4.24 8.39 2.78
CA ARG A 134 3.03 7.55 2.79
C ARG A 134 2.36 7.46 4.13
N SER A 135 3.07 7.31 5.24
CA SER A 135 2.47 7.31 6.58
C SER A 135 1.84 8.65 6.93
N ALA A 136 2.33 9.75 6.34
CA ALA A 136 1.68 11.06 6.43
C ALA A 136 0.35 11.15 5.64
N ALA A 137 0.11 10.23 4.69
CA ALA A 137 -1.04 10.25 3.80
C ALA A 137 -1.86 8.92 3.80
N SER A 138 -1.48 7.95 4.63
CA SER A 138 -2.04 6.60 4.73
C SER A 138 -2.33 6.25 6.20
N SER A 139 -3.33 6.91 6.76
CA SER A 139 -4.12 6.28 7.80
C SER A 139 -5.01 5.26 7.11
N TYR A 140 -4.59 3.99 7.09
CA TYR A 140 -5.44 2.80 6.86
C TYR A 140 -6.68 3.03 5.99
N ALA A 141 -6.52 3.08 4.67
CA ALA A 141 -7.62 2.77 3.77
C ALA A 141 -7.76 1.24 3.71
N GLY A 142 -8.31 0.66 4.79
CA GLY A 142 -9.14 -0.53 4.62
C GLY A 142 -10.25 -0.23 3.59
N PRO A 143 -10.95 -1.24 3.05
CA PRO A 143 -12.04 -0.98 2.12
C PRO A 143 -13.02 -0.03 2.81
N ALA A 144 -13.01 1.24 2.41
CA ALA A 144 -13.96 2.23 2.87
C ALA A 144 -15.30 1.72 2.38
N ALA A 145 -16.05 1.15 3.33
CA ALA A 145 -17.42 0.76 3.14
C ALA A 145 -18.14 1.98 2.53
N THR A 146 -18.49 1.87 1.25
CA THR A 146 -19.34 2.82 0.55
C THR A 146 -20.72 2.72 1.17
N TRP A 147 -20.91 3.42 2.29
CA TRP A 147 -22.22 3.70 2.85
C TRP A 147 -22.43 5.21 2.82
N THR A 148 -23.49 5.54 2.09
CA THR A 148 -24.38 6.70 2.29
C THR A 148 -23.76 8.09 2.18
N LEU A 149 -24.03 8.75 1.05
CA LEU A 149 -24.71 10.04 1.07
C LEU A 149 -25.68 10.10 -0.11
N ALA A 150 -26.94 9.77 0.16
CA ALA A 150 -28.04 10.35 -0.60
C ALA A 150 -28.08 11.85 -0.23
N PRO A 151 -28.01 12.79 -1.18
CA PRO A 151 -28.53 14.12 -0.93
C PRO A 151 -30.04 14.06 -1.18
N ALA A 152 -30.76 14.25 -0.09
CA ALA A 152 -32.16 14.57 -0.07
C ALA A 152 -32.49 15.65 -1.11
N ALA A 153 -33.61 15.44 -1.80
CA ALA A 153 -34.38 16.52 -2.38
C ALA A 153 -34.59 17.62 -1.33
N LEU A 154 -34.27 18.87 -1.65
CA LEU A 154 -35.09 20.02 -1.29
C LEU A 154 -34.60 21.30 -1.99
N ALA A 155 -35.57 22.08 -2.46
CA ALA A 155 -35.55 23.52 -2.68
C ALA A 155 -34.80 24.08 -3.91
N ALA A 156 -35.53 24.13 -5.03
CA ALA A 156 -35.47 25.29 -5.94
C ALA A 156 -36.90 25.62 -6.42
N VAL A 157 -37.70 26.23 -5.55
CA VAL A 157 -38.94 26.92 -5.91
C VAL A 157 -38.85 28.33 -5.32
N LEU A 158 -39.06 29.33 -6.20
CA LEU A 158 -39.26 30.77 -5.98
C LEU A 158 -37.99 31.67 -6.00
N VAL A 159 -37.93 32.83 -6.66
CA VAL A 159 -38.68 33.52 -7.74
C VAL A 159 -37.95 34.87 -8.01
N ALA A 160 -38.17 35.45 -9.20
CA ALA A 160 -37.91 36.82 -9.65
C ALA A 160 -36.47 37.13 -10.15
N GLY A 161 -36.23 37.78 -11.29
CA GLY A 161 -37.07 38.46 -12.28
C GLY A 161 -36.18 39.36 -13.17
N VAL A 162 -36.76 39.92 -14.25
CA VAL A 162 -36.27 41.05 -15.07
C VAL A 162 -35.27 40.74 -16.21
N LEU A 163 -35.82 40.44 -17.40
CA LEU A 163 -35.77 41.29 -18.62
C LEU A 163 -36.69 40.70 -19.70
#